data_AF-E2IZF5-F1
#
_entry.id   AF-E2IZF5-F1
#
_cell.length_a   1.000
_cell.length_b   1.000
_cell.length_c   1.000
_cell.angle_alpha   90.00
_cell.angle_beta   90.00
_cell.angle_gamma   90.00
#
_symmetry.space_group_name_H-M   'P 1'
#
loop_
_entity.id
_entity.type
_entity.pdbx_description
1 polymer ?
#
loop_
_entity_poly.entity_id
_entity_poly.type
_entity_poly.pdbx_seq_one_letter_code
_entity_poly.pdbx_strand_id
1 'polypeptide(L)'
;DNVGSKQMQQIRQSLRGRAEILMGKNTMIRKAIRGHLESNPALEKLIPHIKGNVGFVFTKEELTDVRDLILANKVAAPAKAGAVAPLDVYVPKGNTGLGPEKTSFF
;
A
#
# COMPACT_ATOMS: atom_id res chain seq x y z
N ASP A 1 -0.43 -4.64 -1.21
CA ASP A 1 0.62 -5.69 -1.35
C ASP A 1 1.98 -5.18 -1.76
N ASN A 2 2.09 -4.35 -2.81
CA ASN A 2 3.39 -3.92 -3.33
C ASN A 2 3.78 -2.52 -2.83
N VAL A 3 4.26 -2.42 -1.59
CA VAL A 3 4.74 -1.14 -1.02
C VAL A 3 6.17 -1.31 -0.53
N GLY A 4 7.08 -0.49 -1.06
CA GLY A 4 8.48 -0.51 -0.65
C GLY A 4 8.71 0.10 0.74
N SER A 5 9.79 -0.29 1.41
CA SER A 5 10.16 0.28 2.72
C SER A 5 10.38 1.79 2.66
N LYS A 6 11.09 2.28 1.64
CA LYS A 6 11.32 3.71 1.39
C LYS A 6 10.02 4.47 1.14
N GLN A 7 9.08 3.87 0.41
CA GLN A 7 7.77 4.44 0.17
C GLN A 7 6.97 4.55 1.47
N MET A 8 6.94 3.50 2.29
CA MET A 8 6.31 3.56 3.61
C MET A 8 6.95 4.62 4.51
N GLN A 9 8.26 4.80 4.44
CA GLN A 9 8.96 5.83 5.19
C GLN A 9 8.56 7.25 4.75
N GLN A 10 8.46 7.50 3.44
CA GLN A 10 7.99 8.78 2.89
C GLN A 10 6.54 9.06 3.26
N ILE A 11 5.65 8.07 3.13
CA ILE A 11 4.25 8.19 3.55
C ILE A 11 4.18 8.52 5.05
N ARG A 12 4.94 7.81 5.89
CA ARG A 12 5.02 8.10 7.33
C ARG A 12 5.54 9.50 7.63
N GLN A 13 6.49 10.03 6.86
CA GLN A 13 6.98 11.40 7.02
C GLN A 13 5.88 12.42 6.66
N SER A 14 5.16 12.21 5.55
CA SER A 14 4.09 13.10 5.12
C SER A 14 2.89 13.14 6.08
N LEU A 15 2.66 12.05 6.82
CA LEU A 15 1.57 11.92 7.77
C LEU A 15 1.93 12.34 9.20
N ARG A 16 3.18 12.72 9.46
CA ARG A 16 3.61 13.15 10.81
C ARG A 16 2.73 14.28 11.33
N GLY A 17 2.18 14.09 12.53
CA GLY A 17 1.31 15.06 13.19
C GLY A 17 -0.17 14.97 12.80
N ARG A 18 -0.49 14.35 11.65
CA ARG A 18 -1.87 14.20 11.16
C ARG A 18 -2.44 12.80 11.41
N ALA A 19 -1.60 11.78 11.18
CA ALA A 19 -2.00 10.38 11.20
C ALA A 19 -0.85 9.44 11.57
N GLU A 20 -1.18 8.31 12.20
CA GLU A 20 -0.24 7.25 12.52
C GLU A 20 -0.60 5.96 11.79
N ILE A 21 0.39 5.35 11.11
CA ILE A 21 0.20 4.07 10.42
C ILE A 21 0.77 2.93 11.27
N LEU A 22 -0.05 1.90 11.54
CA LEU A 22 0.35 0.68 12.21
C LEU A 22 0.15 -0.53 11.29
N MET A 23 1.24 -1.27 11.05
CA MET A 23 1.21 -2.57 10.37
C MET A 23 1.35 -3.65 11.44
N GLY A 24 0.64 -4.77 11.30
CA GLY A 24 0.72 -5.85 12.27
C GLY A 24 0.24 -7.19 11.73
N LYS A 25 0.47 -8.26 12.50
CA LYS A 25 0.01 -9.60 12.13
C LYS A 25 -1.51 -9.70 12.28
N ASN A 26 -2.21 -10.04 11.20
CA ASN A 26 -3.68 -10.10 11.15
C ASN A 26 -4.30 -10.96 12.27
N THR A 27 -3.67 -12.07 12.67
CA THR A 27 -4.18 -12.92 13.75
C THR A 27 -4.11 -12.23 15.12
N MET A 28 -3.04 -11.47 15.37
CA MET A 28 -2.85 -10.71 16.60
C MET A 28 -3.83 -9.54 16.68
N ILE A 29 -3.96 -8.80 15.56
CA ILE A 29 -4.91 -7.70 15.43
C ILE A 29 -6.33 -8.19 15.71
N ARG A 30 -6.76 -9.28 15.05
CA ARG A 30 -8.11 -9.83 15.25
C ARG A 30 -8.34 -10.29 16.70
N LYS A 31 -7.33 -10.87 17.36
CA LYS A 31 -7.42 -11.25 18.77
C LYS A 31 -7.57 -10.03 19.68
N ALA A 32 -6.78 -8.98 19.46
CA ALA A 32 -6.86 -7.74 20.23
C ALA A 32 -8.22 -7.04 20.06
N ILE A 33 -8.72 -6.93 18.83
CA ILE A 33 -10.02 -6.34 18.54
C ILE A 33 -11.16 -7.13 19.22
N ARG A 34 -11.09 -8.46 19.20
CA ARG A 34 -12.08 -9.31 19.90
C ARG A 34 -12.08 -9.10 21.41
N GLY A 35 -10.92 -8.85 22.01
CA GLY A 35 -10.81 -8.55 23.44
C GLY A 35 -11.42 -7.21 23.85
N HIS A 36 -11.64 -6.29 22.90
CA HIS A 36 -12.23 -4.97 23.14
C HIS A 36 -13.67 -4.84 22.59
N LEU A 37 -14.31 -5.94 22.21
CA LEU A 37 -15.67 -5.95 21.69
C LEU A 37 -16.70 -5.44 22.71
N GLU A 38 -16.50 -5.73 23.99
CA GLU A 38 -17.39 -5.30 25.08
C GLU A 38 -17.46 -3.76 25.19
N SER A 39 -16.37 -3.07 24.88
CA SER A 39 -16.32 -1.61 24.92
C SER A 39 -16.86 -0.96 23.64
N ASN A 40 -16.74 -1.63 22.49
CA ASN A 40 -17.21 -1.09 21.22
C ASN A 40 -17.69 -2.21 20.25
N PRO A 41 -19.00 -2.45 20.15
CA PRO A 41 -19.54 -3.52 19.30
C PRO A 41 -19.38 -3.26 17.80
N ALA A 42 -19.14 -2.01 17.38
CA ALA A 42 -18.92 -1.70 15.97
C ALA A 42 -17.65 -2.36 15.39
N LEU A 43 -16.70 -2.71 16.26
CA LEU A 43 -15.45 -3.38 15.88
C LEU A 43 -15.65 -4.80 15.34
N GLU A 44 -16.78 -5.44 15.63
CA GLU A 44 -17.08 -6.78 15.10
C GLU A 44 -17.16 -6.77 13.57
N LYS A 45 -17.72 -5.71 13.01
CA LYS A 45 -17.87 -5.51 11.56
C LYS A 45 -16.53 -5.38 10.84
N LEU A 46 -15.46 -4.98 11.55
CA LEU A 46 -14.12 -4.82 10.98
C LEU A 46 -13.37 -6.15 10.81
N ILE A 47 -13.65 -7.15 11.66
CA ILE A 47 -12.98 -8.45 11.66
C ILE A 47 -12.96 -9.15 10.28
N PRO A 48 -14.08 -9.25 9.53
CA PRO A 48 -14.08 -9.93 8.23
C PRO A 48 -13.25 -9.21 7.15
N HIS A 49 -12.98 -7.91 7.31
CA HIS A 49 -12.23 -7.10 6.34
C HIS A 49 -10.71 -7.16 6.54
N ILE A 50 -10.22 -7.70 7.66
CA ILE A 50 -8.78 -7.82 7.96
C ILE A 50 -8.23 -9.09 7.31
N LYS A 51 -7.99 -9.03 5.98
CA LYS A 51 -7.43 -10.11 5.16
C LYS A 51 -6.35 -9.58 4.22
N GLY A 52 -5.30 -10.38 3.96
CA GLY A 52 -4.18 -9.96 3.11
C GLY A 52 -3.17 -9.06 3.82
N ASN A 53 -2.44 -8.23 3.07
CA ASN A 53 -1.51 -7.25 3.63
C ASN A 53 -2.27 -5.98 4.04
N VAL A 54 -2.59 -5.86 5.33
CA VAL A 54 -3.42 -4.78 5.87
C VAL A 54 -2.61 -3.94 6.86
N GLY A 55 -2.86 -2.62 6.84
CA GLY A 55 -2.39 -1.66 7.82
C GLY A 55 -3.55 -0.82 8.34
N PHE A 56 -3.45 -0.36 9.59
CA PHE A 56 -4.36 0.62 10.16
C PHE A 56 -3.75 2.01 10.04
N VAL A 57 -4.60 2.98 9.72
CA VAL A 57 -4.26 4.40 9.77
C VAL A 57 -5.14 5.03 10.84
N PHE A 58 -4.53 5.49 11.92
CA PHE A 58 -5.21 6.16 13.03
C PHE A 58 -5.12 7.66 12.83
N THR A 59 -6.27 8.32 12.73
CA THR A 59 -6.35 9.77 12.48
C THR A 59 -7.48 10.37 13.28
N LYS A 60 -7.35 11.65 13.63
CA LYS A 60 -8.43 12.46 14.22
C LYS A 60 -8.98 13.50 13.24
N GLU A 61 -8.40 13.58 12.05
CA GLU A 61 -8.75 14.54 11.00
C GLU A 61 -9.78 13.98 10.03
N GLU A 62 -10.10 14.75 9.00
CA GLU A 62 -11.00 14.34 7.93
C GLU A 62 -10.40 13.20 7.08
N LEU A 63 -11.24 12.22 6.74
CA LEU A 63 -10.82 11.01 6.03
C LEU A 63 -10.43 11.27 4.57
N THR A 64 -11.02 12.30 3.96
CA THR A 64 -10.77 12.74 2.57
C THR A 64 -9.34 13.24 2.42
N ASP A 65 -8.92 14.18 3.28
CA ASP A 65 -7.57 14.74 3.26
C ASP A 65 -6.48 13.70 3.45
N VAL A 66 -6.66 12.81 4.44
CA VAL A 66 -5.68 11.76 4.73
C VAL A 66 -5.57 10.80 3.55
N ARG A 67 -6.71 10.45 2.93
CA ARG A 67 -6.73 9.60 1.74
C ARG A 67 -5.97 10.25 0.59
N ASP A 68 -6.19 11.54 0.34
CA ASP A 68 -5.55 12.25 -0.76
C ASP A 68 -4.04 12.39 -0.54
N LEU A 69 -3.59 12.62 0.71
CA LEU A 69 -2.17 12.60 1.06
C LEU A 69 -1.52 11.23 0.82
N ILE A 70 -2.21 10.14 1.15
CA ILE A 70 -1.70 8.79 0.92
C ILE A 70 -1.62 8.51 -0.59
N LEU A 71 -2.63 8.92 -1.35
CA LEU A 71 -2.69 8.71 -2.81
C LEU A 71 -1.68 9.58 -3.56
N ALA A 72 -1.41 10.81 -3.10
CA ALA A 72 -0.41 11.69 -3.68
C ALA A 72 1.01 11.08 -3.62
N ASN A 73 1.28 10.27 -2.60
CA ASN A 73 2.57 9.58 -2.41
C ASN A 73 2.60 8.19 -3.08
N LYS A 74 1.72 7.94 -4.06
CA LYS A 74 1.75 6.72 -4.87
C LYS A 74 2.93 6.77 -5.84
N VAL A 75 3.99 6.04 -5.49
CA VAL A 75 5.20 5.91 -6.33
C VAL A 75 4.96 4.84 -7.39
N ALA A 76 5.34 5.14 -8.64
CA ALA A 76 5.40 4.14 -9.70
C ALA A 76 6.47 3.09 -9.35
N ALA A 77 6.05 1.85 -9.19
CA ALA A 77 6.97 0.74 -8.96
C ALA A 77 7.35 0.09 -10.30
N PRO A 78 8.61 -0.29 -10.51
CA PRO A 78 9.01 -1.03 -11.70
C PRO A 78 8.30 -2.38 -11.75
N ALA A 79 7.98 -2.85 -12.96
CA ALA A 79 7.41 -4.17 -13.16
C ALA A 79 8.38 -5.25 -12.67
N LYS A 80 7.87 -6.22 -11.92
CA LYS A 80 8.65 -7.34 -11.39
C LYS A 80 8.25 -8.63 -12.09
N ALA A 81 9.23 -9.43 -12.50
CA ALA A 81 8.98 -10.75 -13.09
C ALA A 81 8.12 -11.61 -12.13
N GLY A 82 7.08 -12.25 -12.69
CA GLY A 82 6.13 -13.05 -11.94
C GLY A 82 5.01 -12.28 -11.23
N ALA A 83 4.96 -10.95 -11.34
CA ALA A 83 3.83 -10.16 -10.83
C ALA A 83 2.71 -10.05 -11.87
N VAL A 84 1.46 -10.12 -11.42
CA VAL A 84 0.29 -9.82 -12.26
C VAL A 84 0.24 -8.33 -12.53
N ALA A 85 0.15 -7.93 -13.80
CA ALA A 85 0.04 -6.54 -14.19
C ALA A 85 -1.32 -5.96 -13.76
N PRO A 86 -1.35 -4.85 -13.00
CA PRO A 86 -2.61 -4.23 -12.56
C PRO A 86 -3.29 -3.37 -13.65
N LEU A 87 -2.53 -2.99 -14.69
CA LEU A 87 -2.95 -2.14 -15.79
C LEU A 87 -2.23 -2.62 -17.07
N ASP A 88 -2.77 -2.27 -18.22
CA ASP A 88 -2.15 -2.56 -19.52
C ASP A 88 -0.81 -1.83 -19.65
N VAL A 89 0.21 -2.54 -20.13
CA VAL A 89 1.56 -2.02 -20.34
C VAL A 89 1.87 -2.03 -21.82
N TYR A 90 2.28 -0.88 -22.35
CA TYR A 90 2.60 -0.70 -23.77
C TYR A 90 4.06 -0.29 -23.94
N VAL A 91 4.73 -0.84 -24.95
CA VAL A 91 6.07 -0.41 -25.37
C VAL A 91 5.92 0.53 -26.57
N PRO A 92 6.31 1.82 -26.46
CA PRO A 92 6.21 2.75 -27.58
C PRO A 92 7.21 2.39 -28.68
N LYS A 93 6.79 2.57 -29.94
CA LYS A 93 7.70 2.46 -31.09
C LYS A 93 8.76 3.57 -31.04
N GLY A 94 10.03 3.22 -31.18
CA GLY A 94 11.12 4.18 -31.14
C GLY A 94 12.49 3.53 -31.04
N ASN A 95 13.54 4.33 -31.23
CA ASN A 95 14.91 3.87 -31.02
C ASN A 95 15.15 3.63 -29.51
N THR A 96 15.62 2.44 -29.15
CA THR A 96 15.93 2.06 -27.76
C THR A 96 17.29 2.59 -27.29
N GLY A 97 18.12 3.10 -28.20
CA GLY A 97 19.46 3.61 -27.88
C GLY A 97 20.49 2.51 -27.53
N LEU A 98 20.12 1.24 -27.72
CA LEU A 98 21.00 0.09 -27.50
C LEU A 98 21.77 -0.24 -28.78
N GLY A 99 23.03 -0.63 -28.62
CA GLY A 99 23.88 -1.06 -29.74
C GLY A 99 23.42 -2.39 -30.38
N PRO A 100 23.92 -2.70 -31.59
CA PRO A 100 23.47 -3.84 -32.39
C PRO A 100 23.75 -5.21 -31.77
N GLU A 101 24.59 -5.27 -30.74
CA GLU A 101 25.01 -6.51 -30.06
C GLU A 101 23.90 -7.16 -29.21
N LYS A 102 22.83 -6.43 -28.88
CA LYS A 102 21.79 -6.86 -27.92
C LYS A 102 20.41 -7.02 -28.55
N THR A 103 20.33 -7.41 -29.82
CA THR A 103 19.05 -7.58 -30.54
C THR A 103 18.35 -8.91 -30.25
N SER A 104 19.04 -9.91 -29.69
CA SER A 104 18.51 -11.27 -29.49
C SER A 104 17.55 -11.43 -28.31
N PHE A 105 17.48 -10.45 -27.41
CA PHE A 105 16.68 -10.52 -26.17
C PHE A 105 15.29 -9.89 -26.27
N PHE A 106 15.01 -9.16 -27.36
CA PHE A 106 13.78 -8.40 -27.57
C PHE A 106 12.75 -9.16 -28.39
#